data_AF-A0A1M7YP57-F1
#
_entry.id   AF-A0A1M7YP57-F1
#
_cell.length_a   1.000
_cell.length_b   1.000
_cell.length_c   1.000
_cell.angle_alpha   90.00
_cell.angle_beta   90.00
_cell.angle_gamma   90.00
#
_symmetry.space_group_name_H-M   'P 1'
#
loop_
_entity.id
_entity.type
_entity.pdbx_description
1 polymer ?
#
loop_
_entity_poly.entity_id
_entity_poly.type
_entity_poly.pdbx_seq_one_letter_code
_entity_poly.pdbx_strand_id
1 'polypeptide(L)' 'MRAIKPKQYIDEFYPGSGLTTATIRNWLRKGKIPGVRTPTGNWLVVIENNQPSSKVEELLSFLED' A
#
# COMPACT_ATOMS: atom_id res chain seq x y z
N MET A 1 3.32 -5.38 10.40
CA MET A 1 2.18 -5.53 9.49
C MET A 1 1.08 -4.61 10.01
N ARG A 2 0.69 -3.63 9.19
CA ARG A 2 -0.22 -2.53 9.54
C ARG A 2 -1.45 -2.64 8.64
N ALA A 3 -2.65 -2.57 9.21
CA ALA A 3 -3.90 -2.56 8.44
C ALA A 3 -4.50 -1.16 8.45
N ILE A 4 -4.74 -0.57 7.28
CA ILE A 4 -5.29 0.78 7.17
C ILE A 4 -6.49 0.88 6.24
N LYS A 5 -7.27 1.94 6.41
CA LYS A 5 -8.41 2.23 5.56
C LYS A 5 -7.92 2.66 4.16
N PRO A 6 -8.68 2.38 3.09
CA PRO A 6 -8.36 2.82 1.73
C PRO A 6 -8.10 4.31 1.60
N LYS A 7 -8.79 5.15 2.39
CA LYS A 7 -8.54 6.60 2.41
C LYS A 7 -7.14 6.92 2.96
N GLN A 8 -6.77 6.34 4.10
CA GLN A 8 -5.45 6.53 4.70
C GLN A 8 -4.32 6.03 3.80
N TYR A 9 -4.56 4.97 3.02
CA TYR A 9 -3.59 4.49 2.04
C TYR A 9 -3.34 5.49 0.91
N ILE A 10 -4.37 6.20 0.46
CA ILE A 10 -4.23 7.29 -0.53
C ILE A 10 -3.47 8.45 0.09
N ASP A 11 -3.86 8.86 1.30
CA ASP A 11 -3.25 10.00 1.99
C ASP A 11 -1.75 9.77 2.28
N GLU A 12 -1.34 8.53 2.58
CA GLU A 12 0.04 8.18 2.93
C GLU A 12 0.94 7.94 1.71
N PHE A 13 0.46 7.23 0.68
CA PHE A 13 1.31 6.81 -0.45
C PHE A 13 1.07 7.59 -1.74
N TYR A 14 -0.09 8.21 -1.89
CA TYR A 14 -0.48 8.91 -3.12
C TYR A 14 -1.15 10.27 -2.84
N PRO A 15 -0.55 11.14 -2.00
CA PRO A 15 -1.13 12.44 -1.68
C PRO A 15 -1.28 13.28 -2.96
N GLY A 16 -2.46 13.88 -3.15
CA GLY A 16 -2.73 14.73 -4.32
C GLY A 16 -2.91 14.00 -5.66
N SER A 17 -2.86 12.67 -5.69
CA SER A 17 -2.98 11.87 -6.92
C SER A 17 -4.35 11.89 -7.61
N GLY A 18 -5.39 12.44 -6.95
CA GLY A 18 -6.77 12.36 -7.42
C GLY A 18 -7.38 10.95 -7.34
N LEU A 19 -6.66 9.97 -6.77
CA LEU A 19 -7.18 8.62 -6.60
C LEU A 19 -8.36 8.59 -5.64
N THR A 20 -9.35 7.76 -5.96
CA THR A 20 -10.53 7.56 -5.12
C THR A 20 -10.41 6.27 -4.32
N THR A 21 -11.15 6.20 -3.20
CA THR A 21 -11.27 4.95 -2.42
C THR A 21 -11.88 3.80 -3.22
N ALA A 22 -12.62 4.09 -4.29
CA ALA A 22 -13.15 3.09 -5.20
C ALA A 22 -12.03 2.42 -6.01
N THR A 23 -11.04 3.20 -6.46
CA THR A 23 -9.85 2.68 -7.15
C THR A 23 -9.08 1.71 -6.26
N ILE A 24 -8.83 2.09 -5.00
CA ILE A 24 -8.13 1.22 -4.03
C ILE A 24 -8.93 -0.05 -3.74
N ARG A 25 -10.25 0.04 -3.56
CA ARG A 25 -11.12 -1.15 -3.42
C ARG A 25 -11.07 -2.06 -4.64
N ASN A 26 -11.00 -1.50 -5.84
CA ASN A 26 -10.85 -2.29 -7.07
C ASN A 26 -9.49 -2.99 -7.14
N TRP A 27 -8.43 -2.35 -6.66
CA TRP A 27 -7.10 -2.97 -6.57
C TRP A 27 -7.07 -4.12 -5.57
N LEU A 28 -7.71 -3.94 -4.40
CA LEU A 28 -7.88 -5.00 -3.41
C LEU A 28 -8.66 -6.19 -3.97
N ARG A 29 -9.78 -5.95 -4.64
CA ARG A 29 -10.58 -7.00 -5.29
C ARG A 29 -9.82 -7.76 -6.38
N LYS A 30 -8.93 -7.06 -7.10
CA LYS A 30 -8.10 -7.63 -8.15
C LYS A 30 -6.80 -8.26 -7.62
N GLY A 31 -6.56 -8.22 -6.30
CA GLY A 31 -5.32 -8.72 -5.69
C GLY A 31 -4.06 -7.94 -6.08
N LYS A 32 -4.21 -6.71 -6.59
CA LYS A 32 -3.06 -5.86 -6.97
C LYS A 32 -2.29 -5.34 -5.77
N ILE A 33 -2.99 -5.18 -4.65
CA ILE A 33 -2.41 -4.79 -3.37
C ILE A 33 -2.92 -5.75 -2.29
N PRO A 34 -2.09 -6.07 -1.29
CA PRO A 34 -2.51 -6.92 -0.18
C PRO A 34 -3.58 -6.23 0.65
N GLY A 35 -4.61 -6.99 1.04
CA GLY A 35 -5.59 -6.50 1.99
C GLY A 35 -6.60 -7.54 2.42
N VAL A 36 -7.37 -7.18 3.44
CA VAL A 36 -8.28 -8.07 4.15
C VAL A 36 -9.68 -7.49 4.18
N ARG A 37 -10.68 -8.38 4.09
CA ARG A 37 -12.08 -8.03 4.27
C ARG A 37 -12.49 -8.29 5.71
N THR A 38 -13.06 -7.28 6.37
CA THR A 38 -13.61 -7.44 7.72
C THR A 38 -14.88 -8.31 7.69
N PRO A 39 -15.29 -8.91 8.82
CA PRO A 39 -16.57 -9.63 8.90
C PRO A 39 -17.78 -8.76 8.53
N THR A 40 -17.67 -7.44 8.78
CA THR A 40 -18.67 -6.42 8.40
C THR A 40 -18.64 -6.05 6.91
N GLY A 41 -17.74 -6.64 6.11
CA GLY A 41 -17.65 -6.45 4.67
C GLY A 41 -16.80 -5.27 4.22
N ASN A 42 -16.15 -4.55 5.13
CA ASN A 42 -15.26 -3.44 4.81
C ASN A 42 -13.88 -3.93 4.36
N TRP A 43 -13.21 -3.14 3.54
CA TRP A 43 -11.86 -3.44 3.03
C TRP A 43 -10.80 -2.68 3.81
N LEU A 44 -9.73 -3.37 4.20
CA LEU A 44 -8.52 -2.80 4.77
C LEU A 44 -7.32 -3.16 3.90
N VAL A 45 -6.43 -2.20 3.67
CA VAL A 45 -5.15 -2.43 3.00
C VAL A 45 -4.17 -2.92 4.04
N VAL A 46 -3.50 -4.02 3.74
CA VAL A 46 -2.46 -4.60 4.59
C VAL A 46 -1.12 -4.09 4.08
N ILE A 47 -0.34 -3.49 4.95
CA ILE A 47 1.00 -3.01 4.67
C ILE A 47 1.97 -3.88 5.44
N GLU A 48 2.88 -4.52 4.73
CA GLU A 48 4.02 -5.17 5.34
C GLU A 48 5.01 -4.08 5.75
N ASN A 49 5.43 -4.07 7.02
CA ASN A 49 6.43 -3.10 7.50
C ASN A 49 7.82 -3.40 6.93
N ASN A 50 7.96 -4.46 6.14
CA ASN A 50 9.19 -4.95 5.59
C ASN A 50 9.29 -4.57 4.10
N GLN A 51 9.11 -3.28 3.79
CA GLN A 51 9.78 -2.79 2.59
C GLN A 51 11.24 -2.60 2.99
N PRO A 52 12.21 -3.23 2.27
CA PRO A 52 13.57 -2.75 2.36
C PRO A 52 13.52 -1.26 2.07
N SER A 53 14.18 -0.53 2.96
CA SER A 53 14.42 0.88 2.85
C SER A 53 14.78 1.16 1.38
N SER A 54 14.03 2.10 0.80
CA SER A 54 14.09 2.63 -0.57
C SER A 54 14.83 1.84 -1.67
N LYS A 55 14.26 1.81 -2.87
CA LYS A 55 14.98 1.40 -4.10
C LYS A 55 16.31 2.17 -4.30
N VAL A 56 16.47 3.30 -3.61
CA VAL A 56 17.69 4.09 -3.51
C VAL A 56 18.75 3.38 -2.66
N GLU A 57 18.43 2.76 -1.53
CA GLU A 57 19.37 1.97 -0.73
C GLU A 57 19.78 0.66 -1.41
N GLU A 58 18.86 0.02 -2.15
CA GLU A 58 19.21 -1.11 -3.02
C GLU A 58 20.22 -0.68 -4.10
N LEU A 59 20.00 0.48 -4.75
CA LEU A 59 20.93 1.03 -5.75
C LEU A 59 22.25 1.51 -5.13
N LEU A 60 22.23 2.09 -3.95
CA LEU A 60 23.43 2.52 -3.22
C LEU A 60 24.30 1.31 -2.84
N SER A 61 23.68 0.22 -2.38
CA SER A 61 24.41 -1.01 -2.06
C SER A 61 25.11 -1.64 -3.27
N PHE A 62 24.62 -1.37 -4.49
CA PHE A 62 25.21 -1.86 -5.74
C PHE A 62 26.37 -0.99 -6.24
N LEU A 63 26.56 0.21 -5.69
CA LEU A 63 27.59 1.18 -6.07
C LEU A 63 28.77 1.25 -5.08
N GLU A 64 28.65 0.59 -3.92
CA GLU A 64 29.67 0.56 -2.87
C GLU A 64 30.66 -0.62 -2.99
N ASP A 65 30.58 -1.40 -4.08
CA ASP A 65 31.56 -2.43 -4.48
C ASP A 65 32.67 -1.90 -5.42
#